data_AF-A0AAE5UWY6-F1
#
_entry.id   AF-A0AAE5UWY6-F1
#
_cell.length_a   1.000
_cell.length_b   1.000
_cell.length_c   1.000
_cell.angle_alpha   90.00
_cell.angle_beta   90.00
_cell.angle_gamma   90.00
#
_symmetry.space_group_name_H-M   'P 1'
#
loop_
_entity.id
_entity.type
_entity.pdbx_description
1 polymer ?
#
loop_
_entity_poly.entity_id
_entity_poly.type
_entity_poly.pdbx_seq_one_letter_code
_entity_poly.pdbx_strand_id
1 'polypeptide(L)'
;MALKKQVKGKYTLVTFTIAENEAPSTSNVILLGDFNNWQTNDSSFQMEKKGGSYEKSVKLENGKKYEFRYLSDDKGWFNDHAADAYVPSPYFGIDNSVVDLSALPEKKKTVKKVAAKKPVAKKTVAKKPVAKKTTTKAKKDDLKKIEGIGPKIASILTENGYGTFSALSKASVKSLEEILKAAGPRYTMHKPGTWPKQAKLAASGDWDKLKTLQDKLDGGK
;
A
#
# COMPACT_ATOMS: atom_id res chain seq x y z
N MET A 1 8.54 6.20 -19.66
CA MET A 1 7.81 7.03 -18.68
C MET A 1 8.79 7.90 -17.90
N ALA A 2 8.33 9.03 -17.35
CA ALA A 2 9.14 9.94 -16.56
C ALA A 2 8.30 10.62 -15.47
N LEU A 3 8.94 10.87 -14.33
CA LEU A 3 8.33 11.53 -13.19
C LEU A 3 9.17 12.75 -12.77
N LYS A 4 8.64 13.95 -13.02
CA LYS A 4 9.33 15.21 -12.72
C LYS A 4 8.69 15.88 -11.51
N LYS A 5 9.48 16.20 -10.49
CA LYS A 5 9.03 16.85 -9.27
C LYS A 5 9.57 18.27 -9.20
N GLN A 6 8.69 19.25 -9.01
CA GLN A 6 9.07 20.65 -8.82
C GLN A 6 8.48 21.19 -7.52
N VAL A 7 9.34 21.41 -6.53
CA VAL A 7 8.93 21.99 -5.24
C VAL A 7 8.53 23.46 -5.43
N LYS A 8 7.30 23.80 -5.03
CA LYS A 8 6.66 25.11 -5.15
C LYS A 8 6.22 25.61 -3.75
N GLY A 9 7.19 25.84 -2.88
CA GLY A 9 6.93 26.31 -1.51
C GLY A 9 6.20 25.24 -0.68
N LYS A 10 4.89 25.41 -0.46
CA LYS A 10 4.07 24.52 0.39
C LYS A 10 3.67 23.19 -0.27
N TYR A 11 3.86 23.06 -1.58
CA TYR A 11 3.49 21.86 -2.34
C TYR A 11 4.59 21.52 -3.35
N THR A 12 4.49 20.32 -3.94
CA THR A 12 5.31 19.90 -5.07
C THR A 12 4.39 19.64 -6.25
N LEU A 13 4.67 20.29 -7.38
CA LEU A 13 4.04 19.97 -8.64
C LEU A 13 4.75 18.74 -9.21
N VAL A 14 4.02 17.63 -9.36
CA VAL A 14 4.53 16.40 -9.94
C VAL A 14 3.95 16.24 -11.33
N THR A 15 4.82 16.18 -12.33
CA THR A 15 4.47 15.95 -13.73
C THR A 15 4.78 14.51 -14.07
N PHE A 16 3.73 13.80 -14.49
CA PHE A 16 3.72 12.42 -14.94
C PHE A 16 3.74 12.40 -16.46
N THR A 17 4.68 11.68 -17.05
CA THR A 17 4.84 11.60 -18.51
C THR A 17 4.91 10.15 -18.97
N ILE A 18 4.08 9.81 -19.96
CA ILE A 18 4.09 8.51 -20.64
C ILE A 18 4.49 8.75 -22.09
N ALA A 19 5.53 8.05 -22.54
CA ALA A 19 5.98 8.14 -23.93
C ALA A 19 5.10 7.28 -24.84
N GLU A 20 5.04 7.61 -26.13
CA GLU A 20 4.19 6.95 -27.13
C GLU A 20 4.39 5.43 -27.20
N ASN A 21 5.60 4.95 -26.91
CA ASN A 21 5.93 3.53 -26.94
C ASN A 21 5.36 2.73 -25.76
N GLU A 22 4.91 3.40 -24.69
CA GLU A 22 4.37 2.77 -23.48
C GLU A 22 2.83 2.72 -23.48
N ALA A 23 2.21 3.68 -24.17
CA ALA A 23 0.78 3.77 -24.41
C ALA A 23 0.54 4.29 -25.85
N PRO A 24 -0.12 3.52 -26.73
CA PRO A 24 -0.41 3.93 -28.10
C PRO A 24 -1.17 5.25 -28.12
N SER A 25 -0.84 6.09 -29.09
CA SER A 25 -1.36 7.46 -29.18
C SER A 25 -2.86 7.56 -29.49
N THR A 26 -3.53 6.43 -29.72
CA THR A 26 -4.98 6.29 -29.90
C THR A 26 -5.76 6.06 -28.61
N SER A 27 -5.09 5.68 -27.52
CA SER A 27 -5.75 5.33 -26.25
C SER A 27 -6.03 6.58 -25.41
N ASN A 28 -7.13 6.61 -24.66
CA ASN A 28 -7.23 7.53 -23.54
C ASN A 28 -6.45 6.96 -22.36
N VAL A 29 -5.75 7.82 -21.63
CA VAL A 29 -5.04 7.44 -20.40
C VAL A 29 -5.49 8.36 -19.27
N ILE A 30 -5.91 7.77 -18.17
CA ILE A 30 -6.25 8.47 -16.92
C ILE A 30 -5.22 8.13 -15.84
N LEU A 31 -4.77 9.17 -15.14
CA LEU A 31 -3.89 9.05 -13.99
C LEU A 31 -4.74 8.90 -12.73
N LEU A 32 -4.53 7.84 -11.96
CA LEU A 32 -5.32 7.53 -10.78
C LEU A 32 -4.40 7.34 -9.58
N GLY A 33 -4.82 7.82 -8.41
CA GLY A 33 -4.01 7.71 -7.21
C GLY A 33 -4.69 8.30 -5.98
N ASP A 34 -3.94 8.41 -4.89
CA ASP A 34 -4.47 8.90 -3.62
C ASP A 34 -5.01 10.33 -3.70
N PHE A 35 -4.49 11.14 -4.63
CA PHE A 35 -4.91 12.53 -4.86
C PHE A 35 -6.31 12.67 -5.49
N ASN A 36 -6.84 11.61 -6.09
CA ASN A 36 -8.19 11.59 -6.65
C ASN A 36 -9.04 10.43 -6.10
N ASN A 37 -8.62 9.86 -4.97
CA ASN A 37 -9.26 8.69 -4.35
C ASN A 37 -9.50 7.53 -5.32
N TRP A 38 -8.62 7.36 -6.32
CA TRP A 38 -8.71 6.30 -7.33
C TRP A 38 -10.01 6.31 -8.15
N GLN A 39 -10.66 7.47 -8.29
CA GLN A 39 -11.92 7.60 -9.03
C GLN A 39 -11.67 7.66 -10.54
N THR A 40 -12.19 6.67 -11.27
CA THR A 40 -12.05 6.55 -12.74
C THR A 40 -12.96 7.50 -13.52
N ASN A 41 -14.00 8.04 -12.88
CA ASN A 41 -14.97 8.94 -13.49
C ASN A 41 -14.58 10.43 -13.38
N ASP A 42 -13.39 10.74 -12.86
CA ASP A 42 -12.89 12.09 -12.75
C ASP A 42 -12.04 12.46 -13.99
N SER A 43 -12.69 13.11 -14.96
CA SER A 43 -12.03 13.56 -16.19
C SER A 43 -10.94 14.60 -15.96
N SER A 44 -10.89 15.25 -14.79
CA SER A 44 -9.84 16.20 -14.46
C SER A 44 -8.45 15.55 -14.34
N PHE A 45 -8.38 14.21 -14.23
CA PHE A 45 -7.13 13.45 -14.22
C PHE A 45 -6.82 12.72 -15.53
N GLN A 46 -7.59 12.96 -16.59
CA GLN A 46 -7.20 12.53 -17.94
C GLN A 46 -5.86 13.18 -18.32
N MET A 47 -4.96 12.38 -18.89
CA MET A 47 -3.66 12.83 -19.35
C MET A 47 -3.79 13.55 -20.69
N GLU A 48 -3.07 14.67 -20.83
CA GLU A 48 -3.09 15.47 -22.05
C GLU A 48 -2.10 14.89 -23.06
N LYS A 49 -2.55 14.71 -24.30
CA LYS A 49 -1.67 14.28 -25.40
C LYS A 49 -0.86 15.48 -25.91
N LYS A 50 0.47 15.39 -25.83
CA LYS A 50 1.43 16.38 -26.31
C LYS A 50 2.50 15.70 -27.17
N GLY A 51 2.44 15.91 -28.48
CA GLY A 51 3.48 15.46 -29.42
C GLY A 51 3.81 13.97 -29.35
N GLY A 52 2.79 13.11 -29.30
CA GLY A 52 2.93 11.64 -29.17
C GLY A 52 3.06 11.14 -27.73
N SER A 53 3.37 12.00 -26.77
CA SER A 53 3.41 11.65 -25.34
C SER A 53 2.13 12.04 -24.60
N TYR A 54 1.88 11.44 -23.43
CA TYR A 54 0.84 11.84 -22.50
C TYR A 54 1.46 12.52 -21.29
N GLU A 55 0.89 13.63 -20.84
CA GLU A 55 1.38 14.39 -19.70
C GLU A 55 0.26 14.78 -18.75
N LYS A 56 0.50 14.67 -17.44
CA LYS A 56 -0.37 15.26 -16.42
C LYS A 56 0.43 15.84 -15.28
N SER A 57 0.05 17.04 -14.82
CA SER A 57 0.66 17.65 -13.63
C SER A 57 -0.34 17.68 -12.48
N VAL A 58 0.07 17.14 -11.32
CA VAL A 58 -0.73 17.10 -10.09
C VAL A 58 0.00 17.84 -8.99
N LYS A 59 -0.74 18.69 -8.26
CA LYS A 59 -0.24 19.38 -7.08
C LYS A 59 -0.37 18.46 -5.87
N LEU A 60 0.76 18.05 -5.31
CA LEU A 60 0.83 17.14 -4.16
C LEU A 60 1.46 17.82 -2.96
N GLU A 61 1.04 17.44 -1.77
CA GLU A 61 1.57 18.01 -0.54
C GLU A 61 2.97 17.47 -0.24
N ASN A 62 3.77 18.35 0.34
CA ASN A 62 5.13 18.08 0.74
C ASN A 62 5.19 17.11 1.93
N GLY A 63 6.23 16.27 1.99
CA GLY A 63 6.47 15.38 3.14
C GLY A 63 5.65 14.09 3.14
N LYS A 64 4.89 13.81 2.07
CA LYS A 64 4.01 12.64 1.96
C LYS A 64 4.44 11.71 0.83
N LYS A 65 3.96 10.47 0.88
CA LYS A 65 4.03 9.54 -0.25
C LYS A 65 2.63 9.39 -0.83
N TYR A 66 2.57 9.21 -2.14
CA TYR A 66 1.33 9.06 -2.89
C TYR A 66 1.43 7.82 -3.76
N GLU A 67 0.43 6.95 -3.68
CA GLU A 67 0.28 5.82 -4.58
C GLU A 67 -0.48 6.26 -5.84
N PHE A 68 -0.08 5.72 -6.99
CA PHE A 68 -0.71 6.00 -8.27
C PHE A 68 -0.55 4.83 -9.26
N ARG A 69 -1.42 4.79 -10.28
CA ARG A 69 -1.31 3.96 -11.48
C ARG A 69 -1.91 4.70 -12.67
N TYR A 70 -1.65 4.17 -13.86
CA TYR A 70 -2.32 4.60 -15.08
C TYR A 70 -3.37 3.56 -15.46
N LEU A 71 -4.48 4.04 -16.00
CA LEU A 71 -5.49 3.22 -16.65
C LEU A 71 -5.64 3.71 -18.09
N SER A 72 -5.39 2.83 -19.04
CA SER A 72 -5.65 3.07 -20.47
C SER A 72 -6.73 2.14 -20.99
N ASP A 73 -7.47 2.58 -22.00
CA ASP A 73 -8.49 1.77 -22.67
C ASP A 73 -7.88 0.47 -23.26
N ASP A 74 -6.68 0.57 -23.85
CA ASP A 74 -6.08 -0.51 -24.63
C ASP A 74 -5.32 -1.54 -23.76
N LYS A 75 -4.54 -1.07 -22.78
CA LYS A 75 -3.64 -1.89 -21.95
C LYS A 75 -4.21 -2.16 -20.55
N GLY A 76 -5.33 -1.54 -20.19
CA GLY A 76 -5.86 -1.58 -18.83
C GLY A 76 -4.94 -0.89 -17.83
N TRP A 77 -4.84 -1.44 -16.61
CA TRP A 77 -4.06 -0.85 -15.53
C TRP A 77 -2.56 -1.15 -15.67
N PHE A 78 -1.71 -0.12 -15.57
CA PHE A 78 -0.25 -0.30 -15.57
C PHE A 78 0.48 0.69 -14.65
N ASN A 79 1.73 0.35 -14.33
CA ASN A 79 2.61 1.09 -13.44
C ASN A 79 3.58 1.98 -14.21
N ASP A 80 4.12 2.99 -13.52
CA ASP A 80 5.21 3.81 -14.02
C ASP A 80 6.56 3.16 -13.67
N HIS A 81 7.34 2.73 -14.67
CA HIS A 81 8.70 2.20 -14.47
C HIS A 81 9.68 3.23 -13.87
N ALA A 82 9.33 4.52 -13.90
CA ALA A 82 10.08 5.65 -13.34
C ALA A 82 9.54 6.11 -11.97
N ALA A 83 8.62 5.35 -11.36
CA ALA A 83 8.16 5.59 -9.99
C ALA A 83 9.32 5.50 -8.99
N ASP A 84 9.19 6.21 -7.85
CA ASP A 84 10.22 6.18 -6.81
C ASP A 84 10.28 4.84 -6.08
N ALA A 85 9.14 4.18 -5.99
CA ALA A 85 8.99 2.86 -5.41
C ALA A 85 7.72 2.18 -5.94
N TYR A 86 7.58 0.92 -5.60
CA TYR A 86 6.33 0.19 -5.73
C TYR A 86 5.88 -0.26 -4.35
N VAL A 87 4.59 -0.17 -4.11
CA VAL A 87 3.96 -0.74 -2.92
C VAL A 87 2.88 -1.69 -3.36
N PRO A 88 2.72 -2.85 -2.71
CA PRO A 88 1.63 -3.75 -3.02
C PRO A 88 0.29 -3.03 -2.92
N SER A 89 -0.49 -3.06 -4.00
CA SER A 89 -1.86 -2.58 -3.95
C SER A 89 -2.71 -3.57 -3.15
N PRO A 90 -3.96 -3.20 -2.80
CA PRO A 90 -4.91 -4.11 -2.18
C PRO A 90 -5.27 -5.34 -3.05
N TYR A 91 -4.89 -5.35 -4.33
CA TYR A 91 -5.15 -6.44 -5.26
C TYR A 91 -3.93 -7.34 -5.43
N PHE A 92 -4.14 -8.65 -5.36
CA PHE A 92 -3.09 -9.64 -5.40
C PHE A 92 -2.25 -9.58 -6.69
N GLY A 93 -0.93 -9.53 -6.55
CA GLY A 93 0.01 -9.48 -7.68
C GLY A 93 0.03 -8.12 -8.41
N ILE A 94 -0.67 -7.12 -7.89
CA ILE A 94 -0.72 -5.78 -8.45
C ILE A 94 -0.04 -4.84 -7.46
N ASP A 95 1.05 -4.22 -7.89
CA ASP A 95 1.70 -3.16 -7.12
C ASP A 95 1.23 -1.79 -7.60
N ASN A 96 1.10 -0.82 -6.73
CA ASN A 96 0.95 0.59 -7.09
C ASN A 96 2.30 1.25 -7.25
N SER A 97 2.38 2.19 -8.20
CA SER A 97 3.52 3.08 -8.34
C SER A 97 3.50 4.11 -7.20
N VAL A 98 4.65 4.51 -6.68
CA VAL A 98 4.75 5.48 -5.60
C VAL A 98 5.50 6.72 -6.03
N VAL A 99 4.92 7.87 -5.72
CA VAL A 99 5.58 9.16 -5.64
C VAL A 99 5.98 9.42 -4.19
N ASP A 100 7.29 9.48 -3.94
CA ASP A 100 7.84 9.80 -2.63
C ASP A 100 8.25 11.28 -2.56
N LEU A 101 7.50 12.06 -1.78
CA LEU A 101 7.80 13.46 -1.45
C LEU A 101 8.23 13.61 0.01
N SER A 102 8.60 12.52 0.70
CA SER A 102 9.05 12.53 2.09
C SER A 102 10.46 13.12 2.26
N ALA A 103 11.33 12.90 1.26
CA ALA A 103 12.65 13.51 1.18
C ALA A 103 12.62 14.64 0.14
N LEU A 104 11.98 15.75 0.48
CA LEU A 104 12.13 16.94 -0.36
C LEU A 104 13.59 17.37 -0.28
N PRO A 105 14.26 17.62 -1.40
CA PRO A 105 15.55 18.26 -1.34
C PRO A 105 15.32 19.66 -0.75
N GLU A 106 15.65 19.83 0.52
CA GLU A 106 16.31 21.07 0.90
C GLU A 106 17.40 21.32 -0.14
N LYS A 107 17.55 22.54 -0.62
CA LYS A 107 18.65 22.94 -1.51
C LYS A 107 19.98 22.55 -0.86
N LYS A 108 20.44 21.31 -1.06
CA LYS A 108 21.76 20.88 -0.62
C LYS A 108 22.75 21.37 -1.66
N LYS A 109 23.49 22.41 -1.27
CA LYS A 109 24.86 22.61 -1.74
C LYS A 109 25.54 21.23 -1.81
N THR A 110 26.10 20.98 -2.97
CA THR A 110 26.91 19.82 -3.34
C THR A 110 27.89 19.42 -2.25
N VAL A 111 27.83 18.15 -1.79
CA VAL A 111 28.99 17.47 -1.20
C VAL A 111 29.08 16.05 -1.74
N LYS A 112 30.29 15.72 -2.19
CA LYS A 112 30.71 14.58 -3.00
C LYS A 112 30.48 13.21 -2.34
N LYS A 113 30.16 12.26 -3.22
CA LYS A 113 30.13 10.80 -3.06
C LYS A 113 31.52 10.25 -2.68
N VAL A 114 31.59 9.43 -1.63
CA VAL A 114 32.61 8.39 -1.46
C VAL A 114 31.90 7.08 -1.14
N ALA A 115 32.36 6.02 -1.79
CA ALA A 115 31.72 4.73 -1.98
C ALA A 115 32.17 3.66 -0.96
N ALA A 116 31.59 2.44 -1.12
CA ALA A 116 31.99 1.13 -0.57
C ALA A 116 31.36 0.75 0.79
N LYS A 117 30.95 -0.50 1.08
CA LYS A 117 30.93 -1.80 0.37
C LYS A 117 30.02 -2.76 1.18
N LYS A 118 29.37 -3.70 0.50
CA LYS A 118 28.78 -4.94 1.07
C LYS A 118 29.91 -5.92 1.45
N PRO A 119 29.71 -6.89 2.37
CA PRO A 119 29.41 -8.24 1.89
C PRO A 119 28.41 -9.04 2.76
N VAL A 120 27.96 -10.15 2.19
CA VAL A 120 26.92 -11.11 2.63
C VAL A 120 27.56 -12.31 3.33
N ALA A 121 26.87 -12.95 4.29
CA ALA A 121 27.06 -14.38 4.60
C ALA A 121 25.76 -15.06 5.13
N LYS A 122 25.62 -16.34 4.80
CA LYS A 122 24.44 -17.24 4.80
C LYS A 122 24.28 -18.08 6.11
N LYS A 123 23.01 -18.45 6.37
CA LYS A 123 22.43 -19.73 6.91
C LYS A 123 22.91 -20.34 8.25
N THR A 124 21.96 -20.70 9.13
CA THR A 124 21.63 -22.09 9.59
C THR A 124 20.38 -22.12 10.51
N VAL A 125 19.85 -23.32 10.78
CA VAL A 125 18.44 -23.71 11.02
C VAL A 125 18.09 -24.00 12.51
N ALA A 126 16.84 -23.71 12.87
CA ALA A 126 15.95 -24.25 13.94
C ALA A 126 16.41 -24.42 15.40
N LYS A 127 15.63 -23.82 16.34
CA LYS A 127 14.97 -24.50 17.47
C LYS A 127 14.01 -23.54 18.20
N LYS A 128 12.75 -23.97 18.38
CA LYS A 128 11.79 -23.40 19.33
C LYS A 128 12.18 -23.90 20.73
N PRO A 129 12.18 -23.04 21.76
CA PRO A 129 11.09 -23.09 22.75
C PRO A 129 10.59 -21.70 23.16
N VAL A 130 9.41 -21.74 23.78
CA VAL A 130 8.51 -20.63 24.09
C VAL A 130 9.05 -19.71 25.20
N ALA A 131 8.68 -18.43 25.08
CA ALA A 131 8.68 -17.37 26.10
C ALA A 131 10.01 -16.76 26.55
N LYS A 132 10.33 -15.60 25.95
CA LYS A 132 10.85 -14.46 26.71
C LYS A 132 10.11 -13.19 26.27
N LYS A 133 9.37 -12.62 27.22
CA LYS A 133 8.81 -11.28 27.17
C LYS A 133 9.94 -10.29 26.92
N THR A 134 10.00 -9.71 25.74
CA THR A 134 10.62 -8.39 25.55
C THR A 134 9.50 -7.41 25.31
N THR A 135 9.12 -6.75 26.40
CA THR A 135 8.37 -5.50 26.43
C THR A 135 9.11 -4.46 25.59
N THR A 136 8.72 -4.33 24.32
CA THR A 136 8.97 -3.14 23.52
C THR A 136 7.61 -2.52 23.24
N LYS A 137 7.40 -1.33 23.82
CA LYS A 137 6.29 -0.39 23.62
C LYS A 137 5.39 -0.74 22.43
N ALA A 138 4.11 -0.99 22.72
CA ALA A 138 3.06 -1.36 21.77
C ALA A 138 3.03 -0.43 20.54
N LYS A 139 3.80 -0.79 19.51
CA LYS A 139 3.52 -0.37 18.14
C LYS A 139 2.28 -1.16 17.73
N LYS A 140 1.21 -0.45 17.40
CA LYS A 140 0.02 -1.04 16.79
C LYS A 140 0.46 -1.92 15.63
N ASP A 141 0.06 -3.18 15.64
CA ASP A 141 0.39 -4.07 14.54
C ASP A 141 -0.47 -3.72 13.33
N ASP A 142 0.06 -3.96 12.13
CA ASP A 142 -0.70 -3.72 10.93
C ASP A 142 -1.71 -4.86 10.70
N LEU A 143 -2.89 -4.73 11.30
CA LEU A 143 -3.98 -5.71 11.20
C LEU A 143 -4.39 -6.00 9.75
N LYS A 144 -4.03 -5.14 8.80
CA LYS A 144 -4.30 -5.35 7.36
C LYS A 144 -3.55 -6.54 6.76
N LYS A 145 -2.58 -7.12 7.48
CA LYS A 145 -1.94 -8.38 7.08
C LYS A 145 -2.84 -9.60 7.23
N ILE A 146 -3.98 -9.43 7.90
CA ILE A 146 -5.02 -10.45 8.05
C ILE A 146 -6.04 -10.25 6.96
N GLU A 147 -6.36 -11.33 6.27
CA GLU A 147 -7.23 -11.28 5.10
C GLU A 147 -8.66 -10.96 5.52
N GLY A 148 -9.33 -10.10 4.75
CA GLY A 148 -10.65 -9.58 5.09
C GLY A 148 -10.64 -8.39 6.05
N ILE A 149 -9.51 -8.05 6.69
CA ILE A 149 -9.36 -6.82 7.48
C ILE A 149 -8.85 -5.68 6.59
N GLY A 150 -9.78 -4.90 6.06
CA GLY A 150 -9.46 -3.67 5.31
C GLY A 150 -9.03 -2.51 6.21
N PRO A 151 -8.53 -1.39 5.65
CA PRO A 151 -8.05 -0.23 6.41
C PRO A 151 -9.08 0.33 7.40
N LYS A 152 -10.36 0.35 7.00
CA LYS A 152 -11.43 0.88 7.84
C LYS A 152 -11.80 -0.08 8.97
N ILE A 153 -11.82 -1.38 8.69
CA ILE A 153 -12.00 -2.44 9.70
C ILE A 153 -10.82 -2.44 10.66
N ALA A 154 -9.59 -2.30 10.17
CA ALA A 154 -8.40 -2.16 11.01
C ALA A 154 -8.51 -0.96 11.95
N SER A 155 -9.03 0.18 11.47
CA SER A 155 -9.30 1.36 12.32
C SER A 155 -10.34 1.04 13.39
N ILE A 156 -11.50 0.50 12.99
CA ILE A 156 -12.60 0.15 13.90
C ILE A 156 -12.10 -0.85 14.97
N LEU A 157 -11.37 -1.89 14.57
CA LEU A 157 -10.79 -2.87 15.48
C LEU A 157 -9.77 -2.24 16.42
N THR A 158 -8.93 -1.33 15.92
CA THR A 158 -7.95 -0.61 16.75
C THR A 158 -8.63 0.31 17.76
N GLU A 159 -9.70 1.01 17.36
CA GLU A 159 -10.53 1.85 18.23
C GLU A 159 -11.24 1.02 19.31
N ASN A 160 -11.61 -0.22 18.99
CA ASN A 160 -12.21 -1.18 19.93
C ASN A 160 -11.17 -2.02 20.69
N GLY A 161 -9.88 -1.65 20.68
CA GLY A 161 -8.84 -2.27 21.49
C GLY A 161 -8.15 -3.51 20.88
N TYR A 162 -8.49 -3.89 19.65
CA TYR A 162 -7.92 -5.03 18.92
C TYR A 162 -6.75 -4.66 18.01
N GLY A 163 -6.09 -3.52 18.24
CA GLY A 163 -5.01 -2.94 17.40
C GLY A 163 -3.70 -3.73 17.30
N THR A 164 -3.65 -4.99 17.75
CA THR A 164 -2.46 -5.86 17.68
C THR A 164 -2.85 -7.27 17.26
N PHE A 165 -1.94 -8.01 16.62
CA PHE A 165 -2.19 -9.41 16.26
C PHE A 165 -2.44 -10.27 17.51
N SER A 166 -1.79 -9.94 18.62
CA SER A 166 -2.02 -10.64 19.88
C SER A 166 -3.38 -10.32 20.52
N ALA A 167 -3.91 -9.11 20.36
CA ALA A 167 -5.24 -8.77 20.86
C ALA A 167 -6.32 -9.40 19.98
N LEU A 168 -6.16 -9.27 18.66
CA LEU A 168 -7.12 -9.80 17.69
C LEU A 168 -7.18 -11.33 17.67
N SER A 169 -6.07 -12.03 17.93
CA SER A 169 -6.06 -13.50 18.04
C SER A 169 -6.80 -14.05 19.25
N LYS A 170 -7.05 -13.20 20.26
CA LYS A 170 -7.83 -13.53 21.47
C LYS A 170 -9.28 -13.03 21.37
N ALA A 171 -9.60 -12.24 20.34
CA ALA A 171 -10.93 -11.74 20.11
C ALA A 171 -11.89 -12.89 19.77
N SER A 172 -13.11 -12.82 20.30
CA SER A 172 -14.17 -13.76 19.91
C SER A 172 -14.77 -13.33 18.57
N VAL A 173 -15.14 -14.30 17.72
CA VAL A 173 -15.78 -14.01 16.42
C VAL A 173 -17.06 -13.20 16.63
N LYS A 174 -17.85 -13.53 17.65
CA LYS A 174 -19.07 -12.80 18.02
C LYS A 174 -18.80 -11.33 18.35
N SER A 175 -17.77 -11.05 19.15
CA SER A 175 -17.39 -9.66 19.48
C SER A 175 -16.96 -8.88 18.23
N LEU A 176 -16.25 -9.53 17.30
CA LEU A 176 -15.86 -8.90 16.03
C LEU A 176 -17.07 -8.62 15.14
N GLU A 177 -18.04 -9.54 15.07
CA GLU A 177 -19.29 -9.34 14.32
C GLU A 177 -20.12 -8.18 14.88
N GLU A 178 -20.26 -8.08 16.21
CA GLU A 178 -20.97 -6.99 16.87
C GLU A 178 -20.33 -5.62 16.57
N ILE A 179 -18.99 -5.55 16.61
CA ILE A 179 -18.23 -4.34 16.27
C ILE A 179 -18.44 -3.95 14.80
N LEU A 180 -18.39 -4.90 13.87
CA LEU A 180 -18.63 -4.63 12.45
C LEU A 180 -20.06 -4.19 12.19
N LYS A 181 -21.04 -4.82 12.84
CA LYS A 181 -22.45 -4.46 12.73
C LYS A 181 -22.72 -3.06 13.28
N ALA A 182 -22.11 -2.70 14.40
CA ALA A 182 -22.17 -1.35 14.97
C ALA A 182 -21.51 -0.31 14.06
N ALA A 183 -20.43 -0.67 13.37
CA ALA A 183 -19.78 0.19 12.40
C ALA A 183 -20.60 0.40 11.10
N GLY A 184 -21.53 -0.52 10.80
CA GLY A 184 -22.58 -0.33 9.81
C GLY A 184 -22.79 -1.52 8.86
N PRO A 185 -23.89 -1.53 8.09
CA PRO A 185 -24.29 -2.65 7.21
C PRO A 185 -23.29 -2.95 6.10
N ARG A 186 -22.41 -2.01 5.79
CA ARG A 186 -21.36 -2.19 4.77
C ARG A 186 -20.26 -3.16 5.23
N TYR A 187 -20.08 -3.34 6.53
CA TYR A 187 -19.04 -4.20 7.10
C TYR A 187 -19.54 -5.61 7.46
N THR A 188 -20.85 -5.83 7.47
CA THR A 188 -21.48 -7.13 7.78
C THR A 188 -21.28 -8.16 6.66
N MET A 189 -20.89 -7.72 5.46
CA MET A 189 -20.51 -8.61 4.35
C MET A 189 -19.14 -9.28 4.57
N HIS A 190 -18.32 -8.76 5.49
CA HIS A 190 -17.04 -9.36 5.85
C HIS A 190 -17.24 -10.37 7.00
N LYS A 191 -16.66 -11.57 6.86
CA LYS A 191 -16.75 -12.63 7.88
C LYS A 191 -15.53 -12.61 8.78
N PRO A 192 -15.64 -12.24 10.07
CA PRO A 192 -14.49 -12.20 10.98
C PRO A 192 -14.06 -13.59 11.49
N GLY A 193 -14.71 -14.68 11.07
CA GLY A 193 -14.45 -16.04 11.57
C GLY A 193 -13.02 -16.53 11.35
N THR A 194 -12.33 -16.01 10.33
CA THR A 194 -10.95 -16.37 9.96
C THR A 194 -9.91 -15.46 10.63
N TRP A 195 -10.32 -14.26 11.08
CA TRP A 195 -9.41 -13.24 11.57
C TRP A 195 -8.65 -13.61 12.84
N PRO A 196 -9.27 -14.21 13.89
CA PRO A 196 -8.52 -14.62 15.07
C PRO A 196 -7.47 -15.69 14.76
N LYS A 197 -7.78 -16.61 13.84
CA LYS A 197 -6.85 -17.69 13.42
C LYS A 197 -5.65 -17.11 12.67
N GLN A 198 -5.90 -16.20 11.74
CA GLN A 198 -4.86 -15.49 11.00
C GLN A 198 -4.03 -14.59 11.92
N ALA A 199 -4.67 -13.85 12.82
CA ALA A 199 -3.99 -13.03 13.82
C ALA A 199 -3.06 -13.87 14.71
N LYS A 200 -3.44 -15.11 15.04
CA LYS A 200 -2.60 -16.00 15.85
C LYS A 200 -1.33 -16.40 15.11
N LEU A 201 -1.42 -16.68 13.82
CA LEU A 201 -0.27 -17.00 12.97
C LEU A 201 0.63 -15.77 12.77
N ALA A 202 0.02 -14.61 12.51
CA ALA A 202 0.74 -13.34 12.38
C ALA A 202 1.45 -12.93 13.69
N ALA A 203 0.79 -13.09 14.85
CA ALA A 203 1.38 -12.84 16.16
C ALA A 203 2.53 -13.80 16.49
N SER A 204 2.50 -15.01 15.93
CA SER A 204 3.57 -16.01 16.09
C SER A 204 4.71 -15.81 15.11
N GLY A 205 4.58 -14.89 14.14
CA GLY A 205 5.54 -14.68 13.05
C GLY A 205 5.54 -15.80 12.01
N ASP A 206 4.55 -16.69 12.04
CA ASP A 206 4.43 -17.84 11.14
C ASP A 206 3.79 -17.40 9.80
N TRP A 207 4.49 -16.51 9.08
CA TRP A 207 3.99 -15.90 7.83
C TRP A 207 3.77 -16.91 6.71
N ASP A 208 4.57 -17.97 6.63
CA ASP A 208 4.38 -19.04 5.63
C ASP A 208 3.07 -19.80 5.85
N LYS A 209 2.76 -20.14 7.10
CA LYS A 209 1.49 -20.80 7.46
C LYS A 209 0.32 -19.85 7.32
N LEU A 210 0.51 -18.57 7.64
CA LEU A 210 -0.49 -17.54 7.40
C LEU A 210 -0.84 -17.52 5.91
N LYS A 211 0.17 -17.49 5.04
CA LYS A 211 -0.01 -17.49 3.60
C LYS A 211 -0.70 -18.75 3.10
N THR A 212 -0.27 -19.94 3.52
CA THR A 212 -0.97 -21.18 3.15
C THR A 212 -2.41 -21.24 3.66
N LEU A 213 -2.69 -20.65 4.82
CA LEU A 213 -4.05 -20.56 5.35
C LEU A 213 -4.88 -19.54 4.56
N GLN A 214 -4.28 -18.42 4.15
CA GLN A 214 -4.89 -17.42 3.26
C GLN A 214 -5.16 -17.98 1.87
N ASP A 215 -4.21 -18.71 1.26
CA ASP A 215 -4.37 -19.34 -0.06
C ASP A 215 -5.52 -20.36 -0.10
N LYS A 216 -5.93 -20.89 1.06
CA LYS A 216 -7.06 -21.80 1.21
C LYS A 216 -8.38 -21.10 1.55
N LEU A 217 -8.32 -19.82 1.92
CA LEU A 217 -9.46 -19.00 2.27
C LEU A 217 -9.73 -18.06 1.11
N ASP A 218 -10.90 -18.18 0.49
CA ASP A 218 -11.22 -17.35 -0.67
C ASP A 218 -11.80 -16.01 -0.19
N GLY A 219 -10.94 -15.03 0.10
CA GLY A 219 -11.35 -13.70 0.55
C GLY A 219 -11.82 -13.67 2.01
N GLY A 220 -11.28 -14.55 2.85
CA GLY A 220 -11.65 -14.66 4.27
C GLY A 220 -13.02 -15.29 4.55
N LYS A 221 -13.64 -15.98 3.57
CA LYS A 221 -14.90 -16.74 3.74
C LYS A 221 -14.71 -18.18 4.21
#